data_AF-A0A2J7R8M7-F1
#
_entry.id   AF-A0A2J7R8M7-F1
#
_cell.length_a   1.000
_cell.length_b   1.000
_cell.length_c   1.000
_cell.angle_alpha   90.00
_cell.angle_beta   90.00
_cell.angle_gamma   90.00
#
_symmetry.space_group_name_H-M   'P 1'
#
loop_
_entity.id
_entity.type
_entity.pdbx_description
1 polymer ?
#
loop_
_entity_poly.entity_id
_entity_poly.type
_entity_poly.pdbx_seq_one_letter_code
_entity_poly.pdbx_strand_id
1 'polypeptide(L)'
;MNHMNNLNLKLQGENNLVCDLFALIKAFRAKLILLESQVKNCNFVHILYCAELHKKGKAEFPSSFANLVISDLKEQFHERFADLDASAQEIRLFQNPFDCDAADVPSQIKNGNY
;
A
#
# COMPACT_ATOMS: atom_id res chain seq x y z
N MET A 1 -11.19 -1.60 8.96
CA MET A 1 -11.25 -2.59 7.86
C MET A 1 -11.86 -2.07 6.57
N ASN A 2 -12.98 -1.34 6.58
CA ASN A 2 -13.65 -0.85 5.36
C ASN A 2 -12.72 -0.13 4.36
N HIS A 3 -11.76 0.64 4.86
CA HIS A 3 -10.84 1.36 3.99
C HIS A 3 -9.76 0.47 3.34
N MET A 4 -9.24 -0.54 4.03
CA MET A 4 -8.26 -1.47 3.45
C MET A 4 -8.93 -2.40 2.43
N ASN A 5 -10.15 -2.84 2.72
CA ASN A 5 -10.98 -3.57 1.76
C ASN A 5 -11.31 -2.70 0.54
N ASN A 6 -11.65 -1.42 0.72
CA ASN A 6 -11.89 -0.51 -0.40
C ASN A 6 -10.65 -0.34 -1.28
N LEU A 7 -9.46 -0.18 -0.68
CA LEU A 7 -8.21 -0.12 -1.44
C LEU A 7 -7.94 -1.44 -2.17
N ASN A 8 -8.13 -2.58 -1.52
CA ASN A 8 -7.96 -3.89 -2.16
C ASN A 8 -8.89 -4.06 -3.37
N LEU A 9 -10.17 -3.67 -3.24
CA LEU A 9 -11.12 -3.69 -4.35
C LEU A 9 -10.71 -2.74 -5.48
N LYS A 10 -10.19 -1.55 -5.16
CA LYS A 10 -9.69 -0.61 -6.17
C LYS A 10 -8.45 -1.16 -6.90
N LEU A 11 -7.54 -1.82 -6.18
CA LEU A 11 -6.37 -2.50 -6.77
C LEU A 11 -6.78 -3.62 -7.72
N GLN A 12 -7.88 -4.32 -7.44
CA GLN A 12 -8.44 -5.38 -8.28
C GLN A 12 -9.28 -4.86 -9.45
N GLY A 13 -9.61 -3.56 -9.48
CA GLY A 13 -10.38 -2.95 -10.56
C GLY A 13 -9.57 -2.81 -11.85
N GLU A 14 -10.27 -2.87 -12.99
CA GLU A 14 -9.70 -2.63 -14.32
C GLU A 14 -9.62 -1.12 -14.64
N ASN A 15 -8.78 -0.76 -15.61
CA ASN A 15 -8.63 0.61 -16.14
C ASN A 15 -8.08 1.69 -15.17
N ASN A 16 -7.32 1.31 -14.14
CA ASN A 16 -6.57 2.29 -13.36
C ASN A 16 -5.38 2.83 -14.18
N LEU A 17 -5.20 4.15 -14.22
CA LEU A 17 -3.94 4.73 -14.69
C LEU A 17 -2.79 4.21 -13.81
N VAL A 18 -1.61 4.01 -14.39
CA VAL A 18 -0.45 3.46 -13.67
C VAL A 18 -0.08 4.32 -12.44
N CYS A 19 -0.24 5.64 -12.52
CA CYS A 19 -0.03 6.57 -11.41
C CYS A 19 -1.07 6.41 -10.29
N ASP A 20 -2.35 6.22 -10.63
CA ASP A 20 -3.40 5.95 -9.65
C ASP A 20 -3.18 4.60 -8.96
N LEU A 21 -2.82 3.57 -9.73
CA LEU A 21 -2.46 2.27 -9.19
C LEU A 21 -1.27 2.37 -8.23
N PHE A 22 -0.23 3.11 -8.60
CA PHE A 22 0.94 3.33 -7.77
C PHE A 22 0.59 4.05 -6.45
N ALA A 23 -0.27 5.07 -6.50
CA ALA A 23 -0.76 5.75 -5.31
C ALA A 23 -1.58 4.82 -4.39
N LEU A 24 -2.44 3.98 -4.97
CA LEU A 24 -3.21 2.97 -4.23
C LEU A 24 -2.31 1.93 -3.55
N ILE A 25 -1.28 1.43 -4.24
CA ILE A 25 -0.30 0.48 -3.69
C ILE A 25 0.44 1.11 -2.50
N LYS A 26 0.89 2.36 -2.64
CA LYS A 26 1.55 3.09 -1.54
C LYS A 26 0.64 3.25 -0.33
N ALA A 27 -0.62 3.65 -0.55
CA ALA A 27 -1.61 3.78 0.52
C ALA A 27 -1.91 2.43 1.20
N PHE A 28 -1.97 1.35 0.42
CA PHE A 28 -2.20 0.00 0.94
C PHE A 28 -1.03 -0.50 1.79
N ARG A 29 0.21 -0.39 1.28
CA ARG A 29 1.43 -0.73 2.03
C ARG A 29 1.54 0.06 3.34
N ALA A 30 1.25 1.36 3.32
CA ALA A 30 1.23 2.19 4.54
C ALA A 30 0.20 1.71 5.57
N LYS A 31 -0.96 1.22 5.11
CA LYS A 31 -1.99 0.66 5.99
C LYS A 31 -1.61 -0.71 6.55
N LEU A 32 -0.88 -1.53 5.81
CA LEU A 32 -0.33 -2.78 6.36
C LEU A 32 0.66 -2.50 7.50
N ILE A 33 1.52 -1.48 7.36
CA ILE A 33 2.44 -1.05 8.44
C ILE A 33 1.65 -0.58 9.67
N LEU A 34 0.62 0.25 9.46
CA LEU A 34 -0.24 0.70 10.55
C LEU A 34 -0.96 -0.46 11.23
N LEU A 35 -1.50 -1.39 10.44
CA LEU A 35 -2.21 -2.57 10.92
C LEU A 35 -1.30 -3.47 11.76
N GLU A 36 -0.09 -3.73 11.29
CA GLU A 36 0.92 -4.49 12.03
C GLU A 36 1.22 -3.84 13.39
N SER A 37 1.47 -2.52 13.40
CA SER A 37 1.70 -1.77 14.65
C SER A 37 0.52 -1.85 15.62
N GLN A 38 -0.71 -1.75 15.11
CA GLN A 38 -1.93 -1.88 15.90
C GLN A 38 -2.05 -3.28 16.52
N VAL A 39 -1.77 -4.34 15.75
CA VAL A 39 -1.83 -5.72 16.23
C VAL A 39 -0.72 -6.02 17.24
N LYS A 40 0.52 -5.55 17.03
CA LYS A 40 1.62 -5.69 18.02
C LYS A 40 1.29 -5.08 19.36
N ASN A 41 0.60 -3.94 19.37
CA ASN A 41 0.26 -3.21 20.59
C ASN A 41 -1.11 -3.58 21.16
N CYS A 42 -1.77 -4.62 20.64
CA CYS A 42 -3.16 -4.99 20.98
C CYS A 42 -4.13 -3.79 20.94
N ASN A 43 -3.87 -2.83 20.05
CA ASN A 43 -4.64 -1.60 19.92
C ASN A 43 -5.66 -1.73 18.78
N PHE A 44 -6.87 -2.15 19.14
CA PHE A 44 -7.93 -2.46 18.17
C PHE A 44 -8.95 -1.33 17.95
N VAL A 45 -8.73 -0.11 18.47
CA VAL A 45 -9.71 0.99 18.38
C VAL A 45 -10.16 1.33 16.96
N HIS A 46 -9.32 1.08 15.95
CA HIS A 46 -9.65 1.29 14.54
C HIS A 46 -10.02 0.01 13.78
N ILE A 47 -9.96 -1.15 14.45
CA ILE A 47 -10.29 -2.48 13.93
C ILE A 47 -11.45 -3.02 14.74
N LEU A 48 -12.61 -2.36 14.63
CA LEU A 48 -13.80 -2.60 15.47
C LEU A 48 -14.15 -4.10 15.58
N TYR A 49 -14.02 -4.87 14.50
CA TYR A 49 -14.28 -6.31 14.55
C TYR A 49 -13.28 -7.08 15.42
N CYS A 50 -11.98 -6.78 15.33
CA CYS A 50 -10.97 -7.36 16.24
C CYS A 50 -11.16 -6.88 17.68
N ALA A 51 -11.57 -5.62 17.88
CA ALA A 51 -11.90 -5.10 19.22
C ALA A 51 -13.09 -5.86 19.83
N GLU A 52 -14.12 -6.15 19.04
CA GLU A 52 -15.27 -6.93 19.46
C GLU A 52 -14.88 -8.39 19.76
N LEU A 53 -14.08 -9.03 18.91
CA LEU A 53 -13.57 -10.38 19.16
C LEU A 53 -12.70 -10.44 20.41
N HIS A 54 -11.83 -9.45 20.62
CA HIS A 54 -11.00 -9.37 21.82
C HIS A 54 -11.83 -9.17 23.09
N LYS A 55 -12.88 -8.35 23.05
CA LYS A 55 -13.79 -8.14 24.18
C LYS A 55 -14.69 -9.34 24.49
N LYS A 56 -15.14 -10.07 23.46
CA LYS A 56 -16.09 -11.20 23.59
C LYS A 56 -15.39 -12.54 23.80
N GLY A 57 -14.12 -12.64 23.45
CA GLY A 57 -13.34 -13.87 23.54
C GLY A 57 -13.05 -14.26 24.99
N LYS A 58 -13.13 -15.57 25.28
CA LYS A 58 -12.56 -16.14 26.51
C LYS A 58 -11.04 -16.32 26.43
N ALA A 59 -10.51 -16.34 25.21
CA ALA A 59 -9.10 -16.47 24.90
C ALA A 59 -8.54 -15.15 24.37
N GLU A 60 -7.24 -14.95 24.58
CA GLU A 60 -6.51 -13.79 24.08
C GLU A 60 -6.55 -13.74 22.54
N PHE A 61 -6.56 -12.54 21.98
CA PHE A 61 -6.44 -12.37 20.54
C PHE A 61 -5.07 -12.87 20.07
N PRO A 62 -4.96 -13.68 19.01
CA PRO A 62 -3.70 -14.28 18.57
C PRO A 62 -2.82 -13.27 17.81
N SER A 63 -2.31 -12.27 18.53
CA SER A 63 -1.55 -11.14 17.99
C SER A 63 -0.24 -11.58 17.31
N SER A 64 0.43 -12.61 17.82
CA SER A 64 1.65 -13.17 17.25
C SER A 64 1.41 -13.74 15.85
N PHE A 65 0.40 -14.60 15.71
CA PHE A 65 0.01 -15.18 14.43
C PHE A 65 -0.46 -14.11 13.44
N ALA A 66 -1.31 -13.19 13.88
CA ALA A 66 -1.80 -12.10 13.04
C ALA A 66 -0.63 -11.22 12.54
N ASN A 67 0.36 -10.90 13.38
CA ASN A 67 1.54 -10.18 12.97
C ASN A 67 2.39 -10.92 11.94
N LEU A 68 2.56 -12.25 12.10
CA LEU A 68 3.28 -13.07 11.14
C LEU A 68 2.62 -13.00 9.75
N VAL A 69 1.29 -13.15 9.69
CA VAL A 69 0.52 -13.05 8.45
C VAL A 69 0.63 -11.65 7.83
N ILE A 70 0.54 -10.59 8.63
CA ILE A 70 0.66 -9.21 8.12
C ILE A 70 2.08 -8.93 7.61
N SER A 71 3.11 -9.45 8.28
CA SER A 71 4.50 -9.30 7.86
C SER A 71 4.76 -9.97 6.52
N ASP A 72 4.32 -11.22 6.35
CA ASP A 72 4.41 -11.96 5.09
C ASP A 72 3.66 -11.23 3.96
N LEU A 73 2.44 -10.75 4.23
CA LEU A 73 1.67 -9.97 3.25
C LEU A 73 2.38 -8.68 2.84
N LYS A 74 3.08 -7.99 3.74
CA LYS A 74 3.86 -6.79 3.41
C LYS A 74 5.01 -7.13 2.46
N GLU A 75 5.71 -8.24 2.70
CA GLU A 75 6.81 -8.71 1.88
C GLU A 75 6.31 -9.08 0.47
N GLN A 76 5.23 -9.84 0.38
CA GLN A 76 4.60 -10.18 -0.90
C GLN A 76 4.17 -8.92 -1.69
N PHE A 77 3.60 -7.91 -1.03
CA PHE A 77 3.27 -6.64 -1.67
C PHE A 77 4.51 -5.82 -2.03
N HIS A 78 5.61 -5.98 -1.33
CA HIS A 78 6.87 -5.33 -1.68
C HIS A 78 7.41 -5.94 -2.98
N GLU A 79 7.59 -7.27 -3.00
CA GLU A 79 8.11 -8.02 -4.15
C GLU A 79 7.22 -7.88 -5.38
N ARG A 80 5.90 -8.05 -5.23
CA ARG A 80 4.95 -8.04 -6.36
C ARG A 80 4.94 -6.72 -7.14
N PHE A 81 5.26 -5.61 -6.49
CA PHE A 81 5.18 -4.26 -7.08
C PHE A 81 6.53 -3.55 -7.11
N ALA A 82 7.64 -4.29 -6.97
CA ALA A 82 8.99 -3.72 -7.01
C ALA A 82 9.30 -3.01 -8.34
N ASP A 83 8.76 -3.50 -9.46
CA ASP A 83 8.94 -2.88 -10.78
C ASP A 83 8.32 -1.47 -10.85
N LEU A 84 7.20 -1.25 -10.16
CA LEU A 84 6.57 0.07 -10.05
C LEU A 84 7.37 1.01 -9.15
N ASP A 85 8.05 0.48 -8.13
CA ASP A 85 8.97 1.26 -7.31
C ASP A 85 10.21 1.67 -8.11
N ALA A 86 10.73 0.78 -8.96
CA ALA A 86 11.81 1.09 -9.89
C ALA A 86 11.42 2.17 -10.90
N SER A 87 10.15 2.18 -11.32
CA SER A 87 9.57 3.15 -12.28
C SER A 87 8.96 4.38 -11.61
N ALA A 88 9.24 4.61 -10.32
CA ALA A 88 8.54 5.61 -9.52
C ALA A 88 8.71 7.04 -10.07
N GLN A 89 9.84 7.30 -10.73
CA GLN A 89 10.15 8.60 -11.28
C GLN A 89 9.39 8.86 -12.59
N GLU A 90 9.36 7.88 -13.50
CA GLU A 90 8.58 7.94 -14.74
C GLU A 90 7.09 8.07 -14.44
N ILE A 91 6.59 7.32 -13.44
CA ILE A 91 5.20 7.39 -12.99
C ILE A 91 4.86 8.79 -12.46
N ARG A 92 5.76 9.41 -11.69
CA ARG A 92 5.58 10.79 -11.19
C ARG A 92 5.56 11.80 -12.32
N LEU A 93 6.49 11.68 -13.27
CA LEU A 93 6.55 12.56 -14.43
C LEU A 93 5.28 12.45 -15.30
N PHE A 94 4.77 11.22 -15.48
CA PHE A 94 3.51 11.00 -16.17
C PHE A 94 2.30 11.60 -15.43
N GLN A 95 2.31 11.55 -14.10
CA GLN A 95 1.24 12.11 -13.27
C GLN A 95 1.25 13.65 -13.26
N ASN A 96 2.44 14.25 -13.12
CA ASN A 96 2.63 15.69 -13.18
C ASN A 96 4.02 16.02 -13.77
N PRO A 97 4.10 16.42 -15.05
CA PRO A 97 5.37 16.66 -15.71
C PRO A 97 6.15 17.86 -15.17
N PHE A 98 5.50 18.73 -14.39
CA PHE A 98 6.12 19.92 -13.78
C PHE A 98 6.63 19.70 -12.35
N ASP A 99 6.37 18.53 -11.75
CA ASP A 99 6.86 18.19 -10.40
C ASP A 99 8.26 17.54 -10.39
N CYS A 100 8.90 17.39 -11.55
CA CYS A 100 10.25 16.81 -11.67
C CYS A 100 11.28 17.90 -12.00
N ASP A 101 12.48 17.79 -11.43
CA ASP A 101 13.60 18.64 -11.86
C ASP A 101 13.94 18.30 -13.31
N ALA A 102 14.18 19.32 -14.15
CA ALA A 102 14.64 19.14 -15.51
C ALA A 102 15.95 18.33 -15.58
N ALA A 103 16.78 18.36 -14.54
CA ALA A 103 17.96 17.52 -14.43
C ALA A 103 17.62 16.02 -14.43
N ASP A 104 16.53 15.65 -13.75
CA ASP A 104 16.17 14.27 -13.46
C ASP A 104 15.42 13.59 -14.62
N VAL A 105 14.84 14.35 -15.55
CA VAL A 105 14.09 13.76 -16.67
C VAL A 105 15.00 12.89 -17.58
N PRO A 106 14.61 11.64 -17.88
CA PRO A 106 15.35 10.78 -18.82
C PRO A 106 15.58 11.47 -20.17
N SER A 107 16.77 11.30 -20.77
CA SER A 107 17.15 11.95 -22.03
C SER A 107 16.20 11.64 -23.20
N GLN A 108 15.55 10.48 -23.17
CA GLN A 108 14.52 10.04 -24.13
C GLN A 108 13.29 10.96 -24.13
N ILE A 109 12.95 11.55 -22.98
CA ILE A 109 11.78 12.43 -22.83
C ILE A 109 12.16 13.90 -23.05
N LYS A 110 13.42 14.27 -22.80
CA LYS A 110 13.97 15.61 -23.05
C LYS A 110 13.97 15.98 -24.54
N ASN A 111 14.15 15.00 -25.41
CA ASN A 111 14.21 15.18 -26.85
C ASN A 111 12.91 14.66 -27.46
N GLY A 112 11.87 15.50 -27.53
CA GLY A 112 10.53 15.12 -28.00
C GLY A 112 10.46 14.61 -29.45
N ASN A 113 10.97 13.40 -29.69
CA ASN A 113 10.88 12.67 -30.95
C ASN A 113 9.86 11.56 -30.77
N TYR A 114 8.60 11.90 -31.05
CA TYR A 114 7.59 10.93 -31.51
C TYR A 114 7.72 10.73 -33.01
#